data_AF-A0A1H7C1T1-F1
#
_entry.id   AF-A0A1H7C1T1-F1
#
_cell.length_a   1.000
_cell.length_b   1.000
_cell.length_c   1.000
_cell.angle_alpha   90.00
_cell.angle_beta   90.00
_cell.angle_gamma   90.00
#
_symmetry.space_group_name_H-M   'P 1'
#
loop_
_entity.id
_entity.type
_entity.pdbx_description
1 polymer ?
#
loop_
_entity_poly.entity_id
_entity_poly.type
_entity_poly.pdbx_seq_one_letter_code
_entity_poly.pdbx_strand_id
1 'polypeptide(L)'
;MLYIYLTYLSLFAPFHRADLLSHSTSTVGVDQLRGNSEAGYFFALRQVPLDKKEYIFTADLLKRAIYFNAGKTIPLSYTMTVKKARGFDMYFSATDYSIILSVKEQKEVDELTIDYQGTLLVRHGRDRQKFAVHGLYVR
;
A
#
# COMPACT_ATOMS: atom_id res chain seq x y z
N MET A 1 63.20 33.53 4.29
CA MET A 1 61.87 32.88 4.33
C MET A 1 61.97 31.63 3.47
N LEU A 2 62.16 30.49 4.12
CA LEU A 2 62.54 29.19 3.55
C LEU A 2 61.28 28.39 3.17
N TYR A 3 61.38 27.64 2.07
CA TYR A 3 60.37 26.79 1.44
C TYR A 3 59.86 25.65 2.33
N ILE A 4 58.64 25.13 2.05
CA ILE A 4 58.39 23.80 1.45
C ILE A 4 56.88 23.50 1.44
N TYR A 5 56.37 23.23 0.23
CA TYR A 5 55.06 22.63 -0.05
C TYR A 5 55.01 21.19 0.48
N LEU A 6 53.96 20.82 1.22
CA LEU A 6 53.67 19.42 1.56
C LEU A 6 52.25 19.07 1.13
N THR A 7 52.14 18.57 -0.10
CA THR A 7 51.02 17.77 -0.58
C THR A 7 51.14 16.36 -0.01
N TYR A 8 50.13 15.89 0.72
CA TYR A 8 50.00 14.47 1.06
C TYR A 8 48.82 13.86 0.32
N LEU A 9 49.18 13.06 -0.68
CA LEU A 9 48.36 12.12 -1.42
C LEU A 9 48.46 10.79 -0.66
N SER A 10 47.37 10.24 -0.15
CA SER A 10 47.33 8.85 0.33
C SER A 10 46.30 8.06 -0.45
N LEU A 11 46.83 7.32 -1.41
CA LEU A 11 46.18 6.24 -2.14
C LEU A 11 46.17 5.01 -1.22
N PHE A 12 45.00 4.53 -0.81
CA PHE A 12 44.86 3.19 -0.24
C PHE A 12 43.62 2.51 -0.84
N ALA A 13 43.89 1.56 -1.73
CA ALA A 13 43.08 0.39 -1.99
C ALA A 13 44.08 -0.76 -2.28
N PRO A 14 43.69 -2.04 -2.24
CA PRO A 14 42.44 -2.68 -1.80
C PRO A 14 42.73 -3.72 -0.68
N PHE A 15 41.74 -4.43 -0.13
CA PHE A 15 41.78 -5.89 0.14
C PHE A 15 40.51 -6.37 0.89
N HIS A 16 39.79 -7.26 0.18
CA HIS A 16 38.94 -8.39 0.58
C HIS A 16 37.81 -8.33 1.64
N ARG A 17 36.59 -8.47 1.08
CA ARG A 17 35.51 -9.45 1.37
C ARG A 17 35.20 -9.80 2.83
N ALA A 18 33.96 -9.50 3.22
CA ALA A 18 33.08 -10.50 3.78
C ALA A 18 31.64 -10.19 3.34
N ASP A 19 30.99 -11.22 2.79
CA ASP A 19 29.57 -11.27 2.49
C ASP A 19 28.75 -10.74 3.66
N LEU A 20 28.13 -9.59 3.47
CA LEU A 20 27.00 -9.18 4.29
C LEU A 20 25.80 -9.26 3.37
N LEU A 21 25.24 -10.47 3.35
CA LEU A 21 23.86 -10.81 3.00
C LEU A 21 23.05 -9.55 2.72
N SER A 22 23.02 -9.16 1.44
CA SER A 22 21.87 -8.41 0.98
C SER A 22 20.71 -9.37 1.24
N HIS A 23 19.99 -9.14 2.32
CA HIS A 23 18.58 -9.46 2.33
C HIS A 23 18.07 -8.78 1.08
N SER A 24 17.95 -9.57 0.02
CA SER A 24 17.04 -9.32 -1.06
C SER A 24 15.73 -9.06 -0.34
N THR A 25 15.43 -7.78 -0.12
CA THR A 25 14.07 -7.31 -0.09
C THR A 25 13.59 -7.71 -1.46
N SER A 26 13.07 -8.94 -1.55
CA SER A 26 12.15 -9.35 -2.57
C SER A 26 11.07 -8.30 -2.50
N THR A 27 11.25 -7.27 -3.32
CA THR A 27 10.19 -6.48 -3.88
C THR A 27 9.23 -7.52 -4.41
N VAL A 28 8.26 -7.91 -3.58
CA VAL A 28 7.11 -8.70 -4.00
C VAL A 28 6.58 -7.90 -5.17
N GLY A 29 6.85 -8.42 -6.36
CA GLY A 29 6.91 -7.64 -7.57
C GLY A 29 5.59 -6.93 -7.76
N VAL A 30 5.67 -5.62 -7.98
CA VAL A 30 4.57 -4.77 -8.43
C VAL A 30 3.90 -5.36 -9.68
N ASP A 31 4.59 -6.25 -10.41
CA ASP A 31 4.08 -7.01 -11.54
C ASP A 31 3.12 -8.17 -11.19
N GLN A 32 3.09 -8.67 -9.96
CA GLN A 32 2.13 -9.72 -9.56
C GLN A 32 0.72 -9.18 -9.25
N LEU A 33 0.56 -7.87 -9.02
CA LEU A 33 -0.73 -7.26 -8.68
C LEU A 33 -1.34 -6.45 -9.84
N ARG A 34 -0.60 -6.25 -10.93
CA ARG A 34 -1.08 -5.58 -12.15
C ARG A 34 -1.76 -6.51 -13.17
N GLY A 35 -1.73 -7.82 -12.94
CA GLY A 35 -2.35 -8.83 -13.83
C GLY A 35 -3.83 -9.12 -13.59
N ASN A 36 -4.43 -8.61 -12.51
CA ASN A 36 -5.67 -9.21 -12.02
C ASN A 36 -6.95 -8.54 -12.54
N SER A 37 -7.46 -9.16 -13.59
CA SER A 37 -8.89 -9.44 -13.82
C SER A 37 -9.54 -10.27 -12.69
N GLU A 38 -9.06 -10.19 -11.45
CA GLU A 38 -9.40 -11.14 -10.39
C GLU A 38 -10.09 -10.43 -9.24
N ALA A 39 -11.20 -11.03 -8.84
CA ALA A 39 -12.01 -10.72 -7.68
C ALA A 39 -11.27 -10.06 -6.50
N GLY A 40 -11.94 -9.11 -5.87
CA GLY A 40 -11.35 -8.33 -4.80
C GLY A 40 -12.08 -7.03 -4.55
N TYR A 41 -11.52 -6.25 -3.62
CA TYR A 41 -12.00 -4.96 -3.17
C TYR A 41 -11.22 -3.84 -3.87
N PHE A 42 -11.93 -2.88 -4.45
CA PHE A 42 -11.34 -1.74 -5.16
C PHE A 42 -12.02 -0.46 -4.68
N PHE A 43 -11.24 0.48 -4.14
CA PHE A 43 -11.77 1.71 -3.55
C PHE A 43 -11.09 2.96 -4.13
N ALA A 44 -11.91 3.90 -4.57
CA ALA A 44 -11.50 5.23 -5.02
C ALA A 44 -12.01 6.30 -4.04
N LEU A 45 -11.50 7.52 -4.18
CA LEU A 45 -12.08 8.69 -3.50
C LEU A 45 -13.52 8.89 -3.99
N ARG A 46 -14.43 9.28 -3.09
CA ARG A 46 -15.86 9.42 -3.42
C ARG A 46 -16.15 10.32 -4.63
N GLN A 47 -15.30 11.31 -4.89
CA GLN A 47 -15.45 12.22 -6.04
C GLN A 47 -14.92 11.66 -7.37
N VAL A 48 -14.24 10.51 -7.36
CA VAL A 48 -13.57 9.92 -8.52
C VAL A 48 -14.42 8.78 -9.06
N PRO A 49 -14.95 8.85 -10.29
CA PRO A 49 -15.71 7.74 -10.88
C PRO A 49 -14.92 6.41 -10.90
N LEU A 50 -15.57 5.29 -10.53
CA LEU A 50 -14.91 3.98 -10.43
C LEU A 50 -14.44 3.43 -11.80
N ASP A 51 -15.13 3.79 -12.89
CA ASP A 51 -14.79 3.42 -14.27
C ASP A 51 -13.43 3.98 -14.73
N LYS A 52 -12.96 5.07 -14.11
CA LYS A 52 -11.62 5.63 -14.34
C LYS A 52 -10.49 4.78 -13.74
N LYS A 53 -10.81 3.82 -12.86
CA LYS A 53 -9.83 2.92 -12.20
C LYS A 53 -8.72 3.64 -11.42
N GLU A 54 -8.99 4.87 -10.97
CA GLU A 54 -8.10 5.67 -10.14
C GLU A 54 -8.27 5.30 -8.65
N TYR A 55 -7.96 4.03 -8.33
CA TYR A 55 -8.11 3.50 -6.97
C TYR A 55 -7.00 3.99 -6.05
N ILE A 56 -7.38 4.31 -4.81
CA ILE A 56 -6.42 4.63 -3.74
C ILE A 56 -6.12 3.43 -2.86
N PHE A 57 -6.99 2.41 -2.89
CA PHE A 57 -6.84 1.20 -2.09
C PHE A 57 -7.41 -0.01 -2.84
N THR A 58 -6.66 -1.11 -2.87
CA THR A 58 -7.11 -2.39 -3.40
C THR A 58 -6.77 -3.52 -2.45
N ALA A 59 -7.58 -4.58 -2.43
CA ALA A 59 -7.27 -5.82 -1.73
C ALA A 59 -7.85 -7.02 -2.49
N ASP A 60 -7.04 -8.02 -2.78
CA ASP A 60 -7.52 -9.23 -3.46
C ASP A 60 -8.32 -10.17 -2.54
N LEU A 61 -8.78 -11.31 -3.05
CA LEU A 61 -9.50 -12.34 -2.27
C LEU A 61 -8.68 -12.89 -1.08
N LEU A 62 -7.35 -12.96 -1.22
CA LEU A 62 -6.44 -13.37 -0.16
C LEU A 62 -6.13 -12.23 0.82
N LYS A 63 -6.79 -11.08 0.63
CA LYS A 63 -6.63 -9.84 1.42
C LYS A 63 -5.20 -9.29 1.39
N ARG A 64 -4.46 -9.56 0.31
CA ARG A 64 -3.21 -8.85 0.01
C ARG A 64 -3.61 -7.46 -0.48
N ALA A 65 -3.28 -6.45 0.32
CA ALA A 65 -3.76 -5.10 0.10
C ALA A 65 -2.65 -4.17 -0.37
N ILE A 66 -3.02 -3.21 -1.21
CA ILE A 66 -2.16 -2.10 -1.63
C ILE A 66 -2.87 -0.79 -1.31
N TYR A 67 -2.11 0.14 -0.73
CA TYR A 67 -2.48 1.55 -0.66
C TYR A 67 -1.60 2.39 -1.57
N PHE A 68 -2.23 3.26 -2.35
CA PHE A 68 -1.55 4.17 -3.27
C PHE A 68 -1.53 5.58 -2.68
N ASN A 69 -0.34 6.14 -2.47
CA ASN A 69 -0.18 7.48 -1.90
C ASN A 69 0.94 8.24 -2.60
N ALA A 70 0.62 9.39 -3.22
CA ALA A 70 1.59 10.29 -3.85
C ALA A 70 2.61 9.57 -4.78
N GLY A 71 2.13 8.65 -5.61
CA GLY A 71 2.95 7.87 -6.53
C GLY A 71 3.70 6.70 -5.89
N LYS A 72 3.55 6.47 -4.58
CA LYS A 72 4.09 5.31 -3.87
C LYS A 72 3.04 4.21 -3.74
N THR A 73 3.51 2.98 -3.87
CA THR A 73 2.75 1.74 -3.64
C THR A 73 3.16 1.18 -2.29
N ILE A 74 2.21 1.06 -1.37
CA ILE A 74 2.45 0.60 0.00
C ILE A 74 1.74 -0.75 0.14
N PRO A 75 2.48 -1.87 0.08
CA PRO A 75 1.92 -3.19 0.34
C PRO A 75 1.57 -3.30 1.83
N LEU A 76 0.41 -3.86 2.11
CA LEU A 76 -0.13 -3.98 3.47
C LEU A 76 -0.48 -5.42 3.77
N SER A 77 -0.21 -5.82 5.00
CA SER A 77 -0.67 -7.10 5.54
C SER A 77 -2.05 -6.92 6.15
N TYR A 78 -2.97 -7.82 5.80
CA TYR A 78 -4.26 -7.92 6.47
C TYR A 78 -4.08 -8.34 7.93
N THR A 79 -4.76 -7.65 8.83
CA THR A 79 -4.75 -7.94 10.26
C THR A 79 -6.03 -8.66 10.67
N MET A 80 -7.19 -8.04 10.43
CA MET A 80 -8.49 -8.57 10.85
C MET A 80 -9.66 -7.90 10.14
N THR A 81 -10.83 -8.54 10.22
CA THR A 81 -12.12 -7.98 9.82
C THR A 81 -13.04 -8.01 11.04
N VAL A 82 -13.65 -6.86 11.36
CA VAL A 82 -14.64 -6.74 12.42
C VAL A 82 -15.99 -6.49 11.78
N LYS A 83 -16.91 -7.45 11.89
CA LYS A 83 -18.29 -7.29 11.41
C LYS A 83 -19.06 -6.32 12.30
N LYS A 84 -19.95 -5.54 11.70
CA LYS A 84 -20.84 -4.59 12.38
C LYS A 84 -22.29 -4.88 12.01
N ALA A 85 -23.23 -4.27 12.74
CA ALA A 85 -24.66 -4.36 12.44
C ALA A 85 -25.00 -3.90 10.99
N ARG A 86 -24.24 -2.92 10.47
CA ARG A 86 -24.32 -2.45 9.09
C ARG A 86 -22.91 -2.33 8.52
N GLY A 87 -22.48 -3.34 7.76
CA GLY A 87 -21.15 -3.40 7.14
C GLY A 87 -20.06 -4.00 8.04
N PHE A 88 -18.81 -3.58 7.82
CA PHE A 88 -17.63 -4.15 8.48
C PHE A 88 -16.44 -3.20 8.42
N ASP A 89 -15.49 -3.39 9.33
CA ASP A 89 -14.17 -2.76 9.26
C ASP A 89 -13.12 -3.81 8.87
N MET A 90 -12.24 -3.47 7.94
CA MET A 90 -11.03 -4.24 7.65
C MET A 90 -9.81 -3.45 8.07
N TYR A 91 -8.89 -4.14 8.76
CA TYR A 91 -7.68 -3.57 9.31
C TYR A 91 -6.47 -4.12 8.57
N PHE A 92 -5.58 -3.22 8.18
CA PHE A 92 -4.36 -3.53 7.47
C PHE A 92 -3.19 -2.74 8.09
N SER A 93 -1.99 -3.30 8.01
CA SER A 93 -0.78 -2.68 8.55
C SER A 93 0.45 -2.95 7.69
N ALA A 94 1.39 -2.01 7.72
CA ALA A 94 2.79 -2.18 7.34
C ALA A 94 3.68 -1.55 8.42
N THR A 95 5.00 -1.51 8.22
CA THR A 95 5.99 -1.04 9.21
C THR A 95 5.61 0.30 9.86
N ASP A 96 5.20 1.29 9.06
CA ASP A 96 4.88 2.66 9.47
C ASP A 96 3.44 3.08 9.07
N TYR A 97 2.68 2.19 8.44
CA TYR A 97 1.29 2.42 8.03
C TYR A 97 0.30 1.58 8.81
N SER A 98 -0.85 2.20 9.13
CA SER A 98 -2.05 1.49 9.57
C SER A 98 -3.25 2.03 8.79
N ILE A 99 -4.03 1.11 8.21
CA ILE A 99 -5.21 1.45 7.42
C ILE A 99 -6.42 0.73 7.97
N ILE A 100 -7.50 1.48 8.11
CA ILE A 100 -8.83 0.96 8.46
C ILE A 100 -9.78 1.32 7.33
N LEU A 101 -10.27 0.30 6.64
CA LEU A 101 -11.36 0.44 5.67
C LEU A 101 -12.68 0.12 6.38
N SER A 102 -13.49 1.14 6.61
CA SER A 102 -14.82 1.02 7.21
C SER A 102 -15.90 1.09 6.13
N VAL A 103 -16.52 -0.04 5.84
CA VAL A 103 -17.67 -0.15 4.92
C VAL A 103 -18.96 0.01 5.72
N LYS A 104 -19.85 0.89 5.29
CA LYS A 104 -21.12 1.19 5.97
C LYS A 104 -22.34 0.76 5.19
N GLU A 105 -22.27 0.88 3.87
CA GLU A 105 -23.36 0.55 2.96
C GLU A 105 -22.82 -0.41 1.91
N GLN A 106 -23.62 -1.43 1.64
CA GLN A 106 -23.39 -2.41 0.59
C GLN A 106 -24.65 -2.51 -0.25
N LYS A 107 -24.50 -2.48 -1.57
CA LYS A 107 -25.60 -2.64 -2.52
C LYS A 107 -25.16 -3.66 -3.56
N GLU A 108 -25.89 -4.75 -3.66
CA GLU A 108 -25.68 -5.68 -4.77
C GLU A 108 -26.11 -4.99 -6.07
N VAL A 109 -25.20 -4.94 -7.04
CA VAL A 109 -25.44 -4.35 -8.38
C VAL A 109 -25.89 -5.45 -9.32
N ASP A 110 -25.18 -6.57 -9.29
CA ASP A 110 -25.44 -7.79 -10.03
C ASP A 110 -24.94 -9.02 -9.23
N GLU A 111 -24.99 -10.21 -9.82
CA GLU A 111 -24.59 -11.46 -9.15
C GLU A 111 -23.10 -11.51 -8.74
N LEU A 112 -22.26 -10.70 -9.39
CA LEU A 112 -20.80 -10.71 -9.24
C LEU A 112 -20.26 -9.46 -8.54
N THR A 113 -21.02 -8.37 -8.50
CA THR A 113 -20.55 -7.05 -8.10
C THR A 113 -21.36 -6.47 -6.95
N ILE A 114 -20.66 -6.06 -5.90
CA ILE A 114 -21.22 -5.35 -4.74
C ILE A 114 -20.63 -3.95 -4.69
N ASP A 115 -21.48 -2.93 -4.77
CA ASP A 115 -21.10 -1.55 -4.53
C ASP A 115 -20.99 -1.27 -3.03
N TYR A 116 -19.93 -0.55 -2.66
CA TYR A 116 -19.66 -0.14 -1.29
C TYR A 116 -19.51 1.36 -1.14
N GLN A 117 -19.99 1.87 -0.01
CA GLN A 117 -19.63 3.20 0.48
C GLN A 117 -19.02 3.10 1.87
N GLY A 118 -18.01 3.93 2.11
CA GLY A 118 -17.24 3.81 3.33
C GLY A 118 -16.28 4.95 3.60
N THR A 119 -15.32 4.65 4.46
CA THR A 119 -14.25 5.55 4.84
C THR A 119 -12.95 4.78 4.89
N LEU A 120 -11.90 5.35 4.31
CA LEU A 120 -10.54 4.87 4.47
C LEU A 120 -9.81 5.77 5.46
N LEU A 121 -9.45 5.23 6.63
CA LEU A 121 -8.60 5.91 7.58
C LEU A 121 -7.17 5.43 7.38
N VAL A 122 -6.26 6.34 7.11
CA VAL A 122 -4.83 6.06 6.89
C VAL A 122 -4.04 6.76 7.99
N ARG A 123 -3.15 6.01 8.64
CA ARG A 123 -2.20 6.53 9.60
C ARG A 123 -0.79 6.20 9.11
N HIS A 124 0.08 7.20 9.10
CA HIS A 124 1.50 7.07 8.80
C HIS A 124 2.29 7.71 9.95
N GLY A 125 2.81 6.88 10.87
CA GLY A 125 3.39 7.36 12.12
C GLY A 125 2.43 8.19 12.98
N ARG A 126 2.67 9.51 13.05
CA ARG A 126 1.81 10.49 13.76
C ARG A 126 0.74 11.12 12.85
N ASP A 127 0.94 11.04 11.54
CA ASP A 127 0.02 11.63 10.57
C ASP A 127 -1.21 10.76 10.42
N ARG A 128 -2.37 11.40 10.36
CA ARG A 128 -3.67 10.73 10.23
C ARG A 128 -4.51 11.43 9.18
N GLN A 129 -4.96 10.66 8.21
CA GLN A 129 -5.83 11.10 7.12
C GLN A 129 -7.08 10.25 7.06
N LYS A 130 -8.19 10.86 6.66
CA LYS A 130 -9.49 10.21 6.54
C LYS A 130 -10.10 10.58 5.20
N PHE A 131 -10.40 9.56 4.41
CA PHE A 131 -10.97 9.71 3.08
C PHE A 131 -12.38 9.14 3.04
N ALA A 132 -13.33 9.88 2.46
CA ALA A 132 -14.59 9.30 2.04
C ALA A 132 -14.33 8.50 0.76
N VAL A 133 -14.71 7.23 0.76
CA VAL A 133 -14.45 6.33 -0.36
C VAL A 133 -15.72 5.64 -0.79
N HIS A 134 -15.75 5.29 -2.07
CA HIS A 134 -16.67 4.32 -2.62
C HIS A 134 -15.84 3.26 -3.34
N GLY A 135 -16.44 2.11 -3.57
CA GLY A 135 -15.72 1.01 -4.14
C GLY A 135 -16.65 -0.08 -4.60
N LEU A 136 -16.03 -1.11 -5.14
CA LEU A 136 -16.71 -2.30 -5.60
C LEU A 136 -15.97 -3.52 -5.08
N TYR A 137 -16.73 -4.57 -4.83
CA TYR A 137 -16.20 -5.91 -4.69
C TYR A 137 -16.67 -6.76 -5.85
N VAL A 138 -15.70 -7.29 -6.59
CA VAL A 138 -15.92 -8.25 -7.66
C VAL A 138 -15.67 -9.63 -7.09
N ARG A 139 -16.61 -10.55 -7.31
CA ARG A 139 -16.54 -11.96 -6.91
C ARG A 139 -15.69 -12.80 -7.85
#